data_AF-A0A662FB57-F1
#
_entry.id   AF-A0A662FB57-F1
#
_cell.length_a   1.000
_cell.length_b   1.000
_cell.length_c   1.000
_cell.angle_alpha   90.00
_cell.angle_beta   90.00
_cell.angle_gamma   90.00
#
_symmetry.space_group_name_H-M   'P 1'
#
loop_
_entity.id
_entity.type
_entity.pdbx_description
1 polymer ?
#
loop_
_entity_poly.entity_id
_entity_poly.type
_entity_poly.pdbx_seq_one_letter_code
_entity_poly.pdbx_strand_id
1 'polypeptide(L)'
;MISMAKKSKSKPKVSNTPSNPEAKLQEMLKRLPKETQDKIKKVKKQLDKFKDEVLKKFDNYVVGIALLPPPELSAGPQSRQPFGYPPTLQPMQPPQGAPQPTQPKEQVGVLVLIDDSDSKRMAKLELKTKLTQIIANIAKDIDKNLVP
;
A
#
# COMPACT_ATOMS: atom_id res chain seq x y z
N MET A 1 -35.02 54.77 -9.39
CA MET A 1 -33.62 54.56 -8.97
C MET A 1 -33.56 53.30 -8.13
N ILE A 2 -32.92 52.23 -8.64
CA ILE A 2 -32.73 50.97 -7.94
C ILE A 2 -31.42 51.10 -7.17
N SER A 3 -31.46 51.13 -5.83
CA SER A 3 -30.25 51.10 -5.00
C SER A 3 -30.10 49.74 -4.32
N MET A 4 -28.97 49.13 -4.64
CA MET A 4 -28.49 47.80 -4.29
C MET A 4 -28.37 47.53 -2.78
N ALA A 5 -28.73 46.30 -2.43
CA ALA A 5 -28.45 45.64 -1.18
C ALA A 5 -26.93 45.50 -0.91
N LYS A 6 -26.48 45.94 0.27
CA LYS A 6 -25.17 45.54 0.84
C LYS A 6 -25.37 44.34 1.75
N LYS A 7 -25.20 43.12 1.19
CA LYS A 7 -25.01 41.89 1.94
C LYS A 7 -23.52 41.75 2.26
N SER A 8 -23.09 42.20 3.44
CA SER A 8 -21.71 42.01 3.90
C SER A 8 -21.51 40.59 4.42
N LYS A 9 -20.56 39.91 3.78
CA LYS A 9 -20.15 38.52 3.92
C LYS A 9 -19.87 38.08 5.38
N SER A 10 -20.61 37.09 5.85
CA SER A 10 -20.20 36.20 6.94
C SER A 10 -19.02 35.33 6.46
N LYS A 11 -17.82 35.56 7.01
CA LYS A 11 -16.68 34.65 6.82
C LYS A 11 -17.04 33.27 7.42
N PRO A 12 -16.90 32.16 6.68
CA PRO A 12 -16.91 30.85 7.29
C PRO A 12 -15.65 30.72 8.16
N LYS A 13 -15.85 30.39 9.44
CA LYS A 13 -14.81 30.01 10.38
C LYS A 13 -14.11 28.77 9.82
N VAL A 14 -12.92 28.95 9.24
CA VAL A 14 -12.03 27.84 8.86
C VAL A 14 -11.64 27.15 10.16
N SER A 15 -12.19 25.96 10.39
CA SER A 15 -11.75 25.05 11.44
C SER A 15 -10.27 24.77 11.20
N ASN A 16 -9.43 25.08 12.19
CA ASN A 16 -8.02 24.69 12.24
C ASN A 16 -7.92 23.15 12.28
N THR A 17 -8.05 22.51 11.13
CA THR A 17 -7.62 21.14 10.93
C THR A 17 -6.12 21.21 10.67
N PRO A 18 -5.26 20.60 11.51
CA PRO A 18 -3.83 20.64 11.26
C PRO A 18 -3.55 19.95 9.92
N SER A 19 -3.07 20.72 8.94
CA SER A 19 -2.68 20.25 7.60
C SER A 19 -1.40 19.41 7.62
N ASN A 20 -0.78 19.23 8.78
CA ASN A 20 0.42 18.42 8.97
C ASN A 20 0.03 16.93 9.16
N PRO A 21 0.44 16.02 8.24
CA PRO A 21 0.17 14.59 8.33
C PRO A 21 0.63 13.97 9.66
N GLU A 22 1.73 14.48 10.22
CA GLU A 22 2.29 13.97 11.47
C GLU A 22 1.47 14.34 12.70
N ALA A 23 0.92 15.55 12.74
CA ALA A 23 0.03 15.97 13.82
C ALA A 23 -1.26 15.13 13.83
N LYS A 24 -1.80 14.85 12.65
CA LYS A 24 -2.99 13.99 12.49
C LYS A 24 -2.72 12.54 12.91
N LEU A 25 -1.56 11.99 12.52
CA LEU A 25 -1.15 10.65 12.95
C LEU A 25 -1.02 10.57 14.48
N GLN A 26 -0.41 11.56 15.13
CA GLN A 26 -0.29 11.57 16.59
C GLN A 26 -1.64 11.67 17.30
N GLU A 27 -2.59 12.44 16.76
CA GLU A 27 -3.95 12.49 17.30
C GLU A 27 -4.64 11.12 17.20
N MET A 28 -4.51 10.44 16.07
CA MET A 28 -5.05 9.09 15.87
C MET A 28 -4.39 8.08 16.81
N LEU A 29 -3.06 8.15 16.98
CA LEU A 29 -2.32 7.28 17.89
C LEU A 29 -2.82 7.40 19.33
N LYS A 30 -3.07 8.63 19.82
CA LYS A 30 -3.58 8.87 21.19
C LYS A 30 -4.93 8.19 21.48
N ARG A 31 -5.72 7.88 20.44
CA ARG A 31 -7.02 7.22 20.57
C ARG A 31 -6.92 5.68 20.57
N LEU A 32 -5.73 5.13 20.33
CA LEU A 32 -5.48 3.69 20.26
C LEU A 32 -4.85 3.16 21.55
N PRO A 33 -5.04 1.87 21.89
CA PRO A 33 -4.34 1.21 22.99
C PRO A 33 -2.81 1.31 22.83
N LYS A 34 -2.08 1.35 23.96
CA LYS A 34 -0.60 1.46 23.96
C LYS A 34 0.08 0.41 23.09
N GLU A 35 -0.36 -0.84 23.16
CA GLU A 35 0.18 -1.95 22.36
C GLU A 35 0.08 -1.67 20.85
N THR A 36 -1.04 -1.13 20.39
CA THR A 36 -1.26 -0.79 18.98
C THR A 36 -0.41 0.40 18.55
N GLN A 37 -0.22 1.39 19.43
CA GLN A 37 0.64 2.55 19.15
C GLN A 37 2.09 2.12 18.92
N ASP A 38 2.59 1.21 19.74
CA ASP A 38 3.97 0.73 19.65
C ASP A 38 4.19 -0.08 18.36
N LYS A 39 3.22 -0.91 17.97
CA LYS A 39 3.21 -1.61 16.67
C LYS A 39 3.25 -0.63 15.50
N ILE A 40 2.39 0.39 15.48
CA ILE A 40 2.36 1.39 14.39
C ILE A 40 3.68 2.18 14.30
N LYS A 41 4.25 2.60 15.44
CA LYS A 41 5.54 3.30 15.46
C LYS A 41 6.68 2.43 14.94
N LYS A 42 6.70 1.15 15.33
CA LYS A 42 7.71 0.19 14.85
C LYS A 42 7.61 0.01 13.33
N VAL A 43 6.41 -0.24 12.82
CA VAL A 43 6.16 -0.39 11.38
C VAL A 43 6.52 0.88 10.61
N LYS A 44 6.13 2.07 11.10
CA LYS A 44 6.52 3.35 10.48
C LYS A 44 8.04 3.47 10.36
N LYS A 45 8.79 3.20 11.44
CA LYS A 45 10.26 3.27 11.44
C LYS A 45 10.88 2.29 10.42
N GLN A 46 10.31 1.10 10.28
CA GLN A 46 10.77 0.10 9.32
C GLN A 46 10.49 0.53 7.88
N LEU A 47 9.29 1.07 7.62
CA LEU A 47 8.91 1.59 6.30
C LEU A 47 9.75 2.81 5.90
N ASP A 48 10.03 3.73 6.83
CA ASP A 48 10.89 4.88 6.55
C ASP A 48 12.32 4.42 6.21
N LYS A 49 12.89 3.49 7.00
CA LYS A 49 14.21 2.91 6.70
C LYS A 49 14.22 2.20 5.35
N PHE A 50 13.17 1.44 5.03
CA PHE A 50 13.06 0.73 3.75
C PHE A 50 13.00 1.72 2.57
N LYS A 51 12.14 2.73 2.67
CA LYS A 51 12.04 3.82 1.69
C LYS A 51 13.42 4.45 1.46
N ASP A 52 14.13 4.81 2.52
CA ASP A 52 15.43 5.47 2.42
C ASP A 52 16.48 4.57 1.76
N GLU A 53 16.54 3.27 2.11
CA GLU A 53 17.50 2.32 1.52
C GLU A 53 17.19 2.01 0.03
N VAL A 54 15.90 1.94 -0.34
CA VAL A 54 15.49 1.76 -1.75
C VAL A 54 15.84 3.01 -2.56
N LEU A 55 15.51 4.20 -2.05
CA LEU A 55 15.81 5.46 -2.74
C LEU A 55 17.32 5.68 -2.89
N LYS A 56 18.16 5.31 -1.91
CA LYS A 56 19.62 5.38 -2.04
C LYS A 56 20.18 4.63 -3.25
N LYS A 57 19.51 3.58 -3.71
CA LYS A 57 19.96 2.74 -4.84
C LYS A 57 19.23 3.04 -6.14
N PHE A 58 17.98 3.49 -6.08
CA PHE A 58 17.07 3.55 -7.22
C PHE A 58 16.27 4.86 -7.31
N ASP A 59 16.70 5.93 -6.64
CA ASP A 59 16.05 7.26 -6.63
C ASP A 59 15.50 7.72 -7.99
N ASN A 60 16.30 7.60 -9.05
CA ASN A 60 15.96 8.08 -10.39
C ASN A 60 14.92 7.19 -11.11
N TYR A 61 14.69 5.98 -10.62
CA TYR A 61 13.80 5.00 -11.25
C TYR A 61 12.53 4.74 -10.43
N VAL A 62 12.53 5.05 -9.13
CA VAL A 62 11.36 4.83 -8.26
C VAL A 62 10.33 5.93 -8.51
N VAL A 63 9.21 5.55 -9.11
CA VAL A 63 8.06 6.44 -9.34
C VAL A 63 7.23 6.58 -8.06
N GLY A 64 7.11 5.49 -7.29
CA GLY A 64 6.32 5.51 -6.07
C GLY A 64 6.47 4.26 -5.21
N ILE A 65 6.21 4.43 -3.93
CA ILE A 65 6.16 3.35 -2.94
C ILE A 65 4.80 3.44 -2.24
N ALA A 66 4.04 2.34 -2.25
CA ALA A 66 2.72 2.27 -1.65
C ALA A 66 2.61 1.08 -0.70
N LEU A 67 1.72 1.17 0.29
CA LEU A 67 1.38 0.05 1.15
C LEU A 67 0.26 -0.76 0.51
N LEU A 68 0.44 -2.07 0.48
CA LEU A 68 -0.59 -2.99 0.02
C LEU A 68 -1.52 -3.38 1.17
N PRO A 69 -2.80 -3.64 0.88
CA PRO A 69 -3.72 -4.14 1.90
C PRO A 69 -3.24 -5.48 2.44
N PRO A 70 -3.51 -5.78 3.73
CA PRO A 70 -3.31 -7.11 4.28
C PRO A 70 -3.98 -8.20 3.42
N PRO A 71 -3.36 -9.38 3.28
CA PRO A 71 -3.82 -10.43 2.36
C PRO A 71 -5.24 -10.93 2.63
N GLU A 72 -5.71 -10.90 3.89
CA GLU A 72 -7.10 -11.27 4.23
C GLU A 72 -8.14 -10.30 3.63
N LEU A 73 -7.76 -9.07 3.29
CA LEU A 73 -8.66 -8.07 2.68
C LEU A 73 -8.66 -8.13 1.15
N SER A 74 -7.65 -8.74 0.52
CA SER A 74 -7.59 -8.94 -0.94
C SER A 74 -8.44 -10.12 -1.44
N ALA A 75 -8.85 -11.02 -0.55
CA ALA A 75 -9.87 -12.02 -0.82
C ALA A 75 -11.25 -11.34 -0.74
N GLY A 76 -11.61 -10.58 -1.78
CA GLY A 76 -13.02 -10.25 -1.99
C GLY A 76 -13.85 -11.54 -2.02
N PRO A 77 -15.18 -11.48 -1.80
CA PRO A 77 -16.05 -12.64 -1.93
C PRO A 77 -16.03 -13.16 -3.37
N GLN A 78 -15.04 -13.98 -3.73
CA GLN A 78 -14.98 -14.81 -4.93
C GLN A 78 -15.90 -16.03 -4.76
N SER A 79 -17.16 -15.78 -4.43
CA SER A 79 -18.23 -16.77 -4.44
C SER A 79 -19.55 -16.20 -4.98
N ARG A 80 -19.48 -15.18 -5.84
CA ARG A 80 -20.60 -14.86 -6.72
C ARG A 80 -20.26 -15.34 -8.12
N GLN A 81 -20.62 -16.60 -8.38
CA GLN A 81 -20.66 -17.12 -9.75
C GLN A 81 -21.51 -16.19 -10.62
N PRO A 82 -21.07 -15.82 -11.83
CA PRO A 82 -21.97 -15.18 -12.78
C PRO A 82 -23.04 -16.20 -13.19
N PHE A 83 -24.29 -15.72 -13.24
CA PHE A 83 -25.46 -16.45 -13.70
C PHE A 83 -25.18 -17.28 -14.98
N GLY A 84 -25.51 -18.58 -14.95
CA GLY A 84 -26.16 -19.23 -16.11
C GLY A 84 -25.35 -20.08 -17.10
N TYR A 85 -24.41 -20.93 -16.68
CA TYR A 85 -23.87 -21.99 -17.57
C TYR A 85 -24.35 -23.40 -17.18
N PRO A 86 -24.80 -24.24 -18.14
CA PRO A 86 -25.19 -25.62 -17.87
C PRO A 86 -23.98 -26.48 -17.47
N PRO A 87 -24.18 -27.51 -16.63
CA PRO A 87 -23.12 -28.26 -15.94
C PRO A 87 -22.25 -29.16 -16.83
N THR A 88 -22.47 -29.22 -18.14
CA THR A 88 -21.86 -30.23 -19.03
C THR A 88 -20.56 -29.80 -19.69
N LEU A 89 -20.11 -28.55 -19.55
CA LEU A 89 -18.87 -28.03 -20.14
C LEU A 89 -17.95 -27.33 -19.12
N GLN A 90 -17.97 -27.75 -17.86
CA GLN A 90 -16.98 -27.25 -16.90
C GLN A 90 -15.66 -28.01 -17.11
N PRO A 91 -14.57 -27.38 -17.58
CA PRO A 91 -13.26 -27.98 -17.39
C PRO A 91 -13.08 -28.23 -15.88
N MET A 92 -12.57 -29.41 -15.51
CA MET A 92 -12.33 -29.79 -14.11
C MET A 92 -11.70 -28.60 -13.37
N GLN A 93 -12.48 -27.96 -12.50
CA GLN A 93 -11.95 -26.95 -11.62
C GLN A 93 -10.94 -27.65 -10.71
N PRO A 94 -9.73 -27.10 -10.51
CA PRO A 94 -8.86 -27.62 -9.47
C PRO A 94 -9.63 -27.60 -8.14
N PRO A 95 -9.48 -28.63 -7.28
CA PRO A 95 -10.29 -28.78 -6.08
C PRO A 95 -10.31 -27.48 -5.26
N GLN A 96 -11.50 -26.89 -5.13
CA GLN A 96 -11.78 -25.80 -4.21
C GLN A 96 -11.50 -26.33 -2.80
N GLY A 97 -10.36 -25.93 -2.24
CA GLY A 97 -9.82 -26.57 -1.04
C GLY A 97 -8.29 -26.66 -1.03
N ALA A 98 -7.59 -26.15 -2.06
CA ALA A 98 -6.18 -25.82 -1.88
C ALA A 98 -6.06 -24.95 -0.61
N PRO A 99 -5.30 -25.38 0.42
CA PRO A 99 -5.08 -24.55 1.59
C PRO A 99 -4.52 -23.25 1.07
N GLN A 100 -5.27 -22.16 1.24
CA GLN A 100 -4.74 -20.83 0.98
C GLN A 100 -3.46 -20.76 1.81
N PRO A 101 -2.30 -20.37 1.23
CA PRO A 101 -1.12 -20.14 2.04
C PRO A 101 -1.56 -19.17 3.11
N THR A 102 -1.60 -19.63 4.36
CA THR A 102 -1.86 -18.81 5.54
C THR A 102 -0.73 -17.82 5.60
N GLN A 103 -0.87 -16.74 4.84
CA GLN A 103 0.08 -15.65 4.85
C GLN A 103 0.09 -15.13 6.28
N PRO A 104 1.23 -15.16 6.99
CA PRO A 104 1.29 -14.71 8.37
C PRO A 104 0.63 -13.34 8.51
N LYS A 105 -0.29 -13.23 9.48
CA LYS A 105 -1.15 -12.05 9.74
C LYS A 105 -0.36 -10.76 10.01
N GLU A 106 0.96 -10.85 10.11
CA GLU A 106 1.88 -9.78 10.45
C GLU A 106 2.68 -9.26 9.25
N GLN A 107 2.45 -9.78 8.03
CA GLN A 107 3.12 -9.28 6.83
C GLN A 107 2.63 -7.88 6.45
N VAL A 108 3.58 -7.02 6.11
CA VAL A 108 3.35 -5.68 5.61
C VAL A 108 3.73 -5.70 4.13
N GLY A 109 2.71 -5.74 3.27
CA GLY A 109 2.91 -5.67 1.82
C GLY A 109 3.26 -4.25 1.37
N VAL A 110 4.23 -4.15 0.47
CA VAL A 110 4.68 -2.90 -0.14
C VAL A 110 4.65 -3.09 -1.65
N LEU A 111 4.30 -2.04 -2.38
CA LEU A 111 4.41 -1.98 -3.84
C LEU A 111 5.45 -0.92 -4.18
N VAL A 112 6.48 -1.33 -4.93
CA VAL A 112 7.49 -0.43 -5.49
C VAL A 112 7.26 -0.31 -6.99
N LEU A 113 6.88 0.89 -7.44
CA LEU A 113 6.71 1.19 -8.85
C LEU A 113 8.02 1.75 -9.40
N ILE A 114 8.52 1.14 -10.46
CA ILE A 114 9.79 1.48 -11.10
C ILE A 114 9.50 1.84 -12.56
N ASP A 115 9.98 3.00 -13.00
CA ASP A 115 10.02 3.35 -14.42
C ASP A 115 11.29 2.76 -15.02
N ASP A 116 11.13 1.88 -16.01
CA ASP A 116 12.23 1.24 -16.71
C ASP A 116 12.31 1.67 -18.18
N SER A 117 11.62 2.74 -18.58
CA SER A 117 11.47 3.18 -19.98
C SER A 117 12.82 3.39 -20.71
N ASP A 118 13.85 3.85 -20.01
CA ASP A 118 15.19 4.13 -20.53
C ASP A 118 16.16 2.94 -20.44
N SER A 119 15.78 1.86 -19.75
CA SER A 119 16.65 0.68 -19.59
C SER A 119 16.73 -0.14 -20.88
N LYS A 120 17.90 -0.05 -21.54
CA LYS A 120 18.24 -0.74 -22.80
C LYS A 120 19.30 -1.83 -22.65
N ARG A 121 19.89 -1.99 -21.46
CA ARG A 121 21.08 -2.84 -21.26
C ARG A 121 20.79 -4.34 -21.11
N MET A 122 19.55 -4.72 -20.79
CA MET A 122 19.15 -6.12 -20.61
C MET A 122 17.63 -6.30 -20.84
N ALA A 123 17.18 -7.56 -20.94
CA ALA A 123 15.77 -7.88 -21.09
C ALA A 123 14.95 -7.43 -19.86
N LYS A 124 13.71 -6.96 -20.08
CA LYS A 124 12.86 -6.40 -19.01
C LYS A 124 12.58 -7.39 -17.88
N LEU A 125 12.41 -8.67 -18.22
CA LEU A 125 12.18 -9.74 -17.24
C LEU A 125 13.40 -9.96 -16.33
N GLU A 126 14.61 -9.89 -16.89
CA GLU A 126 15.86 -10.00 -16.13
C GLU A 126 16.06 -8.80 -15.22
N LEU A 127 15.79 -7.59 -15.73
CA LEU A 127 15.85 -6.36 -14.95
C LEU A 127 14.91 -6.44 -13.76
N LYS A 128 13.63 -6.78 -14.00
CA LYS A 128 12.64 -7.02 -12.95
C LYS A 128 13.18 -8.00 -11.91
N THR A 129 13.67 -9.16 -12.34
CA THR A 129 14.18 -10.20 -11.43
C THR A 129 15.32 -9.69 -10.54
N LYS A 130 16.28 -8.95 -11.10
CA LYS A 130 17.40 -8.37 -10.34
C LYS A 130 16.92 -7.29 -9.36
N LEU A 131 16.03 -6.41 -9.81
CA LEU A 131 15.45 -5.37 -8.96
C LEU A 131 14.65 -5.98 -7.81
N THR A 132 13.78 -6.94 -8.10
CA THR A 132 13.03 -7.69 -7.09
C THR A 132 13.96 -8.35 -6.08
N GLN A 133 15.06 -8.99 -6.51
CA GLN A 133 16.02 -9.59 -5.58
C GLN A 133 16.69 -8.56 -4.67
N ILE A 134 17.13 -7.43 -5.22
CA ILE A 134 17.79 -6.37 -4.44
C ILE A 134 16.81 -5.78 -3.42
N ILE A 135 15.60 -5.44 -3.86
CA ILE A 135 14.57 -4.85 -3.01
C ILE A 135 14.12 -5.85 -1.93
N ALA A 136 13.96 -7.14 -2.27
CA ALA A 136 13.64 -8.18 -1.32
C ALA A 136 14.75 -8.38 -0.27
N ASN A 137 16.03 -8.25 -0.65
CA ASN A 137 17.14 -8.33 0.30
C ASN A 137 17.14 -7.12 1.25
N ILE A 138 16.94 -5.90 0.73
CA ILE A 138 16.79 -4.69 1.57
C ILE A 138 15.65 -4.86 2.57
N ALA A 139 14.50 -5.38 2.13
CA ALA A 139 13.37 -5.66 3.01
C ALA A 139 13.75 -6.67 4.10
N LYS A 140 14.35 -7.81 3.74
CA LYS A 140 14.78 -8.86 4.68
C LYS A 140 15.77 -8.34 5.74
N ASP A 141 16.70 -7.48 5.35
CA ASP A 141 17.68 -6.88 6.27
C ASP A 141 17.04 -5.92 7.29
N ILE A 142 15.86 -5.39 6.99
CA ILE A 142 15.11 -4.45 7.85
C ILE A 142 14.09 -5.19 8.71
N ASP A 143 13.22 -5.98 8.08
CA ASP A 143 12.25 -6.87 8.73
C ASP A 143 11.78 -7.95 7.74
N LYS A 144 11.87 -9.22 8.14
CA LYS A 144 11.39 -10.38 7.37
C LYS A 144 9.90 -10.35 7.03
N ASN A 145 9.11 -9.54 7.73
CA ASN A 145 7.68 -9.35 7.50
C ASN A 145 7.38 -8.26 6.47
N LEU A 146 8.37 -7.49 6.00
CA LEU A 146 8.21 -6.56 4.88
C LEU A 146 8.25 -7.33 3.56
N VAL A 147 7.20 -7.22 2.76
CA VAL A 147 7.05 -7.94 1.50
C VAL A 147 6.82 -6.95 0.36
N PRO A 148 7.89 -6.53 -0.34
CA PRO A 148 7.83 -5.56 -1.43
C PRO A 148 7.56 -6.15 -2.82
#